data_AF-A0A1D9PBF1-F1
#
_entry.id   AF-A0A1D9PBF1-F1
#
_cell.length_a   1.000
_cell.length_b   1.000
_cell.length_c   1.000
_cell.angle_alpha   90.00
_cell.angle_beta   90.00
_cell.angle_gamma   90.00
#
_symmetry.space_group_name_H-M   'P 1'
#
loop_
_entity.id
_entity.type
_entity.pdbx_description
1 polymer ?
#
loop_
_entity_poly.entity_id
_entity_poly.type
_entity_poly.pdbx_seq_one_letter_code
_entity_poly.pdbx_strand_id
1 'polypeptide(L)'
;MNTTTNTMKNIFNPIYRQDYLEGYSKGLDPYSKVKSDTANTAFNDGFNSGRVDYESVNGCILDGIPKKIITEKILEEFLMAGLLGINIDTEGYTHFQISVLVKWYQSGIEKYDPKENNYLLDILEENGIELNHS
;
A
#
# COMPACT_ATOMS: atom_id res chain seq x y z
N MET A 1 23.29 4.30 38.61
CA MET A 1 23.74 5.29 37.60
C MET A 1 22.82 5.16 36.39
N ASN A 2 22.10 6.23 36.09
CA ASN A 2 21.40 6.45 34.80
C ASN A 2 22.46 6.44 33.68
N THR A 3 22.20 6.07 32.43
CA THR A 3 21.07 6.39 31.54
C THR A 3 20.99 5.31 30.44
N THR A 4 19.84 4.66 30.27
CA THR A 4 19.49 4.00 29.01
C THR A 4 19.34 5.11 27.96
N THR A 5 20.32 5.26 27.07
CA THR A 5 20.18 6.14 25.91
C THR A 5 19.05 5.59 25.06
N ASN A 6 17.88 6.19 25.20
CA ASN A 6 16.82 6.10 24.20
C ASN A 6 17.42 6.74 22.94
N THR A 7 18.05 5.94 22.10
CA THR A 7 18.69 6.38 20.85
C THR A 7 17.57 6.92 19.99
N MET A 8 17.28 8.21 20.11
CA MET A 8 16.31 8.90 19.26
C MET A 8 16.62 8.50 17.82
N LYS A 9 15.65 7.88 17.15
CA LYS A 9 15.67 7.58 15.71
C LYS A 9 15.96 8.89 14.99
N ASN A 10 17.23 9.19 14.75
CA ASN A 10 17.63 10.54 14.37
C ASN A 10 17.56 10.63 12.85
N ILE A 11 16.35 10.85 12.34
CA ILE A 11 16.09 11.07 10.91
C ILE A 11 16.83 12.30 10.35
N PHE A 12 17.36 13.18 11.22
CA PHE A 12 18.22 14.30 10.83
C PHE A 12 19.70 13.90 10.69
N ASN A 13 20.09 12.70 11.14
CA ASN A 13 21.42 12.15 10.85
C ASN A 13 21.40 11.58 9.41
N PRO A 14 22.26 12.08 8.50
CA PRO A 14 22.26 11.64 7.11
C PRO A 14 22.63 10.16 6.93
N ILE A 15 23.53 9.62 7.76
CA ILE A 15 23.92 8.20 7.71
C ILE A 15 22.75 7.33 8.14
N TYR A 16 22.14 7.65 9.28
CA TYR A 16 20.94 6.93 9.76
C TYR A 16 19.83 6.98 8.70
N ARG A 17 19.57 8.15 8.13
CA ARG A 17 18.55 8.32 7.10
C ARG A 17 18.84 7.50 5.86
N GLN A 18 20.10 7.48 5.40
CA GLN A 18 20.50 6.70 4.24
C GLN A 18 20.30 5.19 4.49
N ASP A 19 20.78 4.70 5.62
CA ASP A 19 20.64 3.29 6.01
C ASP A 19 19.16 2.89 6.17
N TYR A 20 18.34 3.76 6.77
CA TYR A 20 16.90 3.57 6.88
C TYR A 20 16.22 3.50 5.52
N LEU A 21 16.54 4.41 4.59
CA LEU A 21 15.94 4.41 3.26
C LEU A 21 16.37 3.18 2.44
N GLU A 22 17.63 2.74 2.58
CA GLU A 22 18.09 1.49 1.98
C GLU A 22 17.31 0.29 2.53
N GLY A 23 17.19 0.21 3.86
CA GLY A 23 16.39 -0.80 4.55
C GLY A 23 14.95 -0.81 4.05
N TYR A 24 14.30 0.35 4.03
CA TYR A 24 12.92 0.52 3.57
C TYR A 24 12.71 0.05 2.14
N SER A 25 13.58 0.46 1.22
CA SER A 25 13.52 0.01 -0.17
C SER A 25 13.67 -1.51 -0.29
N LYS A 26 14.51 -2.14 0.54
CA LYS A 26 14.62 -3.60 0.61
C LYS A 26 13.38 -4.23 1.23
N GLY A 27 12.81 -3.65 2.28
CA GLY A 27 11.58 -4.12 2.92
C GLY A 27 10.38 -4.17 1.97
N LEU A 28 10.31 -3.26 1.00
CA LEU A 28 9.26 -3.27 -0.03
C LEU A 28 9.38 -4.44 -1.04
N ASP A 29 10.56 -5.01 -1.22
CA ASP A 29 10.77 -6.17 -2.09
C ASP A 29 10.32 -7.45 -1.35
N PRO A 30 9.28 -8.17 -1.81
CA PRO A 30 8.80 -9.36 -1.12
C PRO A 30 9.75 -10.55 -1.16
N TYR A 31 10.73 -10.53 -2.06
CA TYR A 31 11.73 -11.59 -2.17
C TYR A 31 12.97 -11.32 -1.30
N SER A 32 13.06 -10.12 -0.72
CA SER A 32 14.15 -9.77 0.16
C SER A 32 14.01 -10.44 1.52
N LYS A 33 15.11 -11.00 2.00
CA LYS A 33 15.22 -11.53 3.37
C LYS A 33 15.92 -10.50 4.24
N VAL A 34 15.48 -10.39 5.49
CA VAL A 34 16.24 -9.65 6.51
C VAL A 34 17.64 -10.27 6.56
N LYS A 35 18.67 -9.45 6.35
CA LYS A 35 20.03 -9.87 6.67
C LYS A 35 20.12 -9.90 8.20
N SER A 36 20.01 -11.09 8.79
CA SER A 36 20.10 -11.29 10.24
C SER A 36 21.39 -10.76 10.85
N ASP A 37 22.42 -10.58 10.02
CA ASP A 37 23.79 -10.33 10.47
C ASP A 37 24.17 -8.84 10.48
N THR A 38 23.27 -7.93 10.09
CA THR A 38 23.53 -6.49 10.16
C THR A 38 23.06 -5.91 11.50
N ALA A 39 24.00 -5.56 12.36
CA ALA A 39 23.77 -4.78 13.59
C ALA A 39 23.28 -3.33 13.33
N ASN A 40 23.00 -2.98 12.06
CA ASN A 40 22.53 -1.66 11.67
C ASN A 40 21.03 -1.52 12.01
N THR A 41 20.77 -0.86 13.13
CA THR A 41 19.41 -0.60 13.62
C THR A 41 18.57 0.25 12.66
N ALA A 42 19.19 1.23 11.99
CA ALA A 42 18.50 2.11 11.05
C ALA A 42 17.99 1.32 9.83
N PHE A 43 18.85 0.47 9.27
CA PHE A 43 18.47 -0.43 8.18
C PHE A 43 17.36 -1.39 8.59
N ASN A 44 17.47 -2.03 9.75
CA ASN A 44 16.46 -2.99 10.21
C ASN A 44 15.11 -2.32 10.48
N ASP A 45 15.11 -1.12 11.07
CA ASP A 45 13.90 -0.31 11.24
C ASP A 45 13.28 0.05 9.90
N GLY A 46 14.09 0.50 8.94
CA GLY A 46 13.63 0.79 7.58
C GLY A 46 13.02 -0.44 6.91
N PHE A 47 13.72 -1.58 6.97
CA PHE A 47 13.28 -2.85 6.41
C PHE A 47 11.92 -3.27 6.96
N ASN A 48 11.76 -3.21 8.28
CA ASN A 48 10.50 -3.58 8.93
C ASN A 48 9.37 -2.64 8.51
N SER A 49 9.59 -1.33 8.46
CA SER A 49 8.60 -0.37 7.96
C SER A 49 8.21 -0.68 6.50
N GLY A 50 9.18 -0.90 5.62
CA GLY A 50 8.91 -1.23 4.22
C GLY A 50 8.15 -2.56 4.06
N ARG A 51 8.44 -3.55 4.92
CA ARG A 51 7.70 -4.82 4.95
C ARG A 51 6.24 -4.61 5.37
N VAL A 52 6.00 -3.84 6.43
CA VAL A 52 4.65 -3.51 6.90
C VAL A 52 3.87 -2.80 5.80
N ASP A 53 4.48 -1.83 5.13
CA ASP A 53 3.81 -1.07 4.06
C ASP A 53 3.50 -1.97 2.86
N TYR A 54 4.44 -2.83 2.44
CA TYR A 54 4.19 -3.83 1.42
C TYR A 54 2.99 -4.73 1.78
N GLU A 55 3.00 -5.32 2.98
CA GLU A 55 1.99 -6.30 3.41
C GLU A 55 0.62 -5.64 3.65
N SER A 56 0.59 -4.36 4.01
CA SER A 56 -0.66 -3.60 4.18
C SER A 56 -1.47 -3.49 2.88
N VAL A 57 -0.80 -3.58 1.73
CA VAL A 57 -1.41 -3.46 0.39
C VAL A 57 -1.46 -4.80 -0.34
N ASN A 58 -0.42 -5.63 -0.19
CA ASN A 58 -0.26 -6.86 -0.96
C ASN A 58 -0.63 -8.15 -0.20
N GLY A 59 -0.81 -8.07 1.12
CA GLY A 59 -1.07 -9.23 1.97
C GLY A 59 0.21 -9.80 2.58
N CYS A 60 0.04 -10.67 3.58
CA CYS A 60 1.17 -11.24 4.31
C CYS A 60 1.98 -12.19 3.44
N ILE A 61 3.31 -12.08 3.47
CA ILE A 61 4.20 -12.95 2.68
C ILE A 61 4.16 -14.39 3.16
N LEU A 62 3.82 -14.62 4.43
CA LEU A 62 3.64 -15.97 4.97
C LEU A 62 2.48 -16.72 4.31
N ASP A 63 1.49 -15.99 3.76
CA ASP A 63 0.37 -16.55 3.01
C ASP A 63 0.70 -16.73 1.51
N GLY A 64 1.92 -16.36 1.10
CA GLY A 64 2.40 -16.39 -0.27
C GLY A 64 2.49 -15.00 -0.90
N ILE A 65 3.39 -14.86 -1.88
CA ILE A 65 3.58 -13.62 -2.63
C ILE A 65 2.57 -13.57 -3.79
N PRO A 66 1.72 -12.54 -3.90
CA PRO A 66 0.77 -12.40 -4.99
C PRO A 66 1.43 -12.34 -6.38
N LYS A 67 0.69 -12.76 -7.41
CA LYS A 67 1.15 -12.71 -8.81
C LYS A 67 1.35 -11.27 -9.30
N LYS A 68 0.44 -10.35 -8.97
CA LYS A 68 0.59 -8.91 -9.23
C LYS A 68 0.95 -8.22 -7.92
N ILE A 69 1.95 -7.32 -7.95
CA ILE A 69 2.30 -6.49 -6.80
C ILE A 69 1.72 -5.09 -7.01
N ILE A 70 0.84 -4.67 -6.11
CA ILE A 70 0.32 -3.31 -6.07
C ILE A 70 1.42 -2.37 -5.58
N THR A 71 1.58 -1.28 -6.31
CA THR A 71 2.43 -0.13 -5.99
C THR A 71 1.56 1.13 -5.91
N GLU A 72 2.10 2.23 -5.40
CA GLU A 72 1.43 3.54 -5.42
C GLU A 72 0.96 3.93 -6.82
N LYS A 73 1.78 3.69 -7.85
CA LYS A 73 1.40 3.93 -9.25
C LYS A 73 0.15 3.14 -9.66
N ILE A 74 0.04 1.87 -9.25
CA ILE A 74 -1.15 1.05 -9.55
C ILE A 74 -2.37 1.57 -8.78
N LEU A 75 -2.19 2.00 -7.53
CA LEU A 75 -3.27 2.61 -6.75
C LEU A 75 -3.79 3.89 -7.44
N GLU A 76 -2.90 4.72 -7.98
CA GLU A 76 -3.24 5.92 -8.77
C GLU A 76 -3.94 5.57 -10.09
N GLU A 77 -3.43 4.59 -10.83
CA GLU A 77 -4.04 4.11 -12.08
C GLU A 77 -5.46 3.58 -11.85
N PHE A 78 -5.66 2.81 -10.77
CA PHE A 78 -6.99 2.31 -10.40
C PHE A 78 -7.94 3.43 -9.99
N LEU A 79 -7.45 4.42 -9.25
CA LEU A 79 -8.24 5.61 -8.90
C LEU A 79 -8.68 6.36 -10.17
N MET A 80 -7.75 6.63 -11.09
CA MET A 80 -8.05 7.32 -12.34
C MET A 80 -9.02 6.53 -13.22
N ALA A 81 -8.81 5.22 -13.37
CA ALA A 81 -9.70 4.38 -14.14
C ALA A 81 -11.11 4.34 -13.54
N GLY A 82 -11.23 4.26 -12.22
CA GLY A 82 -12.52 4.35 -11.52
C GLY A 82 -13.22 5.70 -11.70
N LEU A 83 -12.48 6.81 -11.68
CA LEU A 83 -13.04 8.15 -11.94
C LEU A 83 -13.51 8.32 -13.40
N LEU A 84 -12.82 7.68 -14.34
CA LEU A 84 -13.17 7.69 -15.77
C LEU A 84 -14.16 6.56 -16.15
N GLY A 85 -14.61 5.76 -15.16
CA GLY A 85 -15.37 4.50 -15.31
C GLY A 85 -14.86 3.58 -16.41
N ILE A 86 -13.53 3.52 -16.55
CA ILE A 86 -12.85 2.54 -17.37
C ILE A 86 -12.86 1.22 -16.62
N ASN A 87 -13.27 0.15 -17.30
CA ASN A 87 -13.22 -1.19 -16.71
C ASN A 87 -11.76 -1.58 -16.42
N ILE A 88 -11.51 -2.07 -15.21
CA ILE A 88 -10.17 -2.42 -14.75
C ILE A 88 -10.02 -3.94 -14.75
N ASP A 89 -8.96 -4.42 -15.41
CA ASP A 89 -8.57 -5.81 -15.34
C ASP A 89 -8.10 -6.18 -13.92
N THR A 90 -8.90 -7.00 -13.25
CA THR A 90 -8.60 -7.53 -11.91
C THR A 90 -7.92 -8.89 -11.95
N GLU A 91 -7.66 -9.47 -13.13
CA GLU A 91 -7.03 -10.79 -13.25
C GLU A 91 -5.65 -10.81 -12.57
N GLY A 92 -5.42 -11.79 -11.71
CA GLY A 92 -4.14 -12.00 -11.04
C GLY A 92 -3.92 -11.16 -9.77
N TYR A 93 -4.87 -10.31 -9.39
CA TYR A 93 -4.92 -9.75 -8.04
C TYR A 93 -5.61 -10.73 -7.08
N THR A 94 -5.19 -10.71 -5.82
CA THR A 94 -5.87 -11.47 -4.76
C THR A 94 -7.13 -10.75 -4.29
N HIS A 95 -8.04 -11.48 -3.62
CA HIS A 95 -9.21 -10.89 -2.98
C HIS A 95 -8.83 -9.79 -1.96
N PHE A 96 -7.72 -9.99 -1.23
CA PHE A 96 -7.19 -8.99 -0.31
C PHE A 96 -6.82 -7.69 -1.05
N GLN A 97 -6.03 -7.81 -2.11
CA GLN A 97 -5.59 -6.68 -2.94
C GLN A 97 -6.78 -5.93 -3.56
N ILE A 98 -7.78 -6.65 -4.07
CA ILE A 98 -9.02 -6.04 -4.58
C ILE A 98 -9.74 -5.25 -3.47
N SER A 99 -9.82 -5.79 -2.25
CA SER A 99 -10.43 -5.08 -1.12
C SER A 99 -9.68 -3.80 -0.73
N VAL A 100 -8.35 -3.80 -0.84
CA VAL A 100 -7.51 -2.61 -0.60
C VAL A 100 -7.77 -1.57 -1.70
N LEU A 101 -7.82 -1.98 -2.96
CA LEU A 101 -8.10 -1.08 -4.09
C LEU A 101 -9.46 -0.39 -3.97
N VAL A 102 -10.50 -1.13 -3.57
CA VAL A 102 -11.84 -0.56 -3.33
C VAL A 102 -11.81 0.49 -2.22
N LYS A 103 -11.16 0.19 -1.08
CA LYS A 103 -11.01 1.15 0.03
C LYS A 103 -10.22 2.38 -0.39
N TRP A 104 -9.14 2.18 -1.16
CA TRP A 104 -8.33 3.27 -1.69
C TRP A 104 -9.15 4.20 -2.58
N TYR A 105 -9.90 3.64 -3.52
CA TYR A 105 -10.82 4.39 -4.38
C TYR A 105 -11.84 5.19 -3.55
N GLN A 106 -12.50 4.56 -2.59
CA GLN A 106 -13.46 5.21 -1.68
C GLN A 106 -12.84 6.40 -0.92
N SER A 107 -11.63 6.22 -0.38
CA SER A 107 -10.90 7.30 0.31
C SER A 107 -10.43 8.43 -0.63
N GLY A 108 -10.24 8.11 -1.91
CA GLY A 108 -9.89 9.05 -2.95
C GLY A 108 -11.09 9.90 -3.33
N ILE A 109 -12.23 9.29 -3.63
CA ILE A 109 -13.46 10.00 -4.00
C ILE A 109 -14.04 10.84 -2.85
N GLU A 110 -13.86 10.46 -1.59
CA GLU A 110 -14.26 11.31 -0.45
C GLU A 110 -13.53 12.66 -0.41
N LYS A 111 -12.35 12.75 -1.05
CA LYS A 111 -11.61 14.02 -1.23
C LYS A 111 -12.07 14.83 -2.44
N TYR A 112 -12.89 14.26 -3.33
CA TYR A 112 -13.45 14.91 -4.51
C TYR A 112 -14.97 15.12 -4.30
N ASP A 113 -15.43 16.38 -4.31
CA ASP A 113 -16.83 16.75 -3.99
C ASP A 113 -17.86 15.88 -4.77
N PRO A 114 -18.79 15.19 -4.07
CA PRO A 114 -19.76 14.27 -4.68
C PRO A 114 -20.73 14.91 -5.68
N LYS A 115 -20.76 16.24 -5.84
CA LYS A 115 -21.54 16.90 -6.90
C LYS A 115 -21.06 16.63 -8.33
N GLU A 116 -19.88 16.04 -8.50
CA GLU A 116 -19.35 15.65 -9.82
C GLU A 116 -19.35 14.13 -10.07
N ASN A 117 -19.87 13.31 -9.15
CA ASN A 117 -19.64 11.85 -9.15
C ASN A 117 -20.93 11.01 -9.31
N ASN A 118 -21.67 11.19 -10.42
CA ASN A 118 -22.80 10.30 -10.77
C ASN A 118 -22.38 9.07 -11.60
N TYR A 119 -21.13 9.03 -12.08
CA TYR A 119 -20.75 8.12 -13.16
C TYR A 119 -20.76 6.63 -12.78
N LEU A 120 -20.35 6.28 -11.54
CA LEU A 120 -20.31 4.87 -11.12
C LEU A 120 -21.71 4.31 -10.80
N LEU A 121 -22.60 5.14 -10.25
CA LEU A 121 -23.98 4.73 -9.98
C LEU A 121 -24.74 4.49 -11.29
N ASP A 122 -24.55 5.36 -12.27
CA ASP A 122 -25.15 5.22 -13.61
C ASP A 122 -24.68 3.92 -14.29
N ILE A 123 -23.40 3.56 -14.20
CA ILE A 123 -22.86 2.29 -14.75
C ILE A 123 -23.43 1.06 -14.04
N LEU A 124 -23.60 1.11 -12.71
CA LEU A 124 -24.15 -0.02 -11.95
C LEU A 124 -25.64 -0.26 -12.27
N GLU A 125 -26.40 0.83 -12.46
CA GLU A 125 -27.81 0.78 -12.86
C GLU A 125 -27.97 0.29 -14.30
N GLU A 126 -27.15 0.76 -15.24
CA GLU A 126 -27.16 0.29 -16.64
C GLU A 126 -26.84 -1.21 -16.79
N ASN A 127 -26.09 -1.78 -15.85
CA ASN A 127 -25.74 -3.22 -15.83
C ASN A 127 -26.69 -4.07 -14.97
N GLY A 128 -27.79 -3.49 -14.46
CA GLY A 128 -28.82 -4.21 -13.71
C GLY A 128 -28.36 -4.69 -12.32
N ILE A 129 -27.35 -4.06 -11.74
CA ILE A 129 -26.84 -4.41 -10.41
C ILE A 129 -27.51 -3.48 -9.39
N GLU A 130 -28.59 -3.95 -8.78
CA GLU A 130 -29.28 -3.23 -7.71
C GLU A 130 -28.43 -3.20 -6.43
N LEU A 131 -28.03 -1.99 -6.01
CA LEU A 131 -27.47 -1.78 -4.68
C LEU A 131 -28.62 -1.78 -3.67
N ASN A 132 -28.80 -2.89 -2.97
CA ASN A 132 -29.72 -2.95 -1.84
C ASN A 132 -29.20 -2.04 -0.71
N HIS A 133 -29.76 -0.84 -0.61
CA HIS A 133 -29.59 0.02 0.54
C HIS A 133 -30.29 -0.62 1.75
N SER A 134 -29.51 -0.96 2.79
CA SER A 134 -30.02 -1.25 4.13
C SER A 134 -29.92 -0.01 5.00
#